data_AF-A0A6G7BWA5-F1
#
_entry.id   AF-A0A6G7BWA5-F1
#
_cell.length_a   1.000
_cell.length_b   1.000
_cell.length_c   1.000
_cell.angle_alpha   90.00
_cell.angle_beta   90.00
_cell.angle_gamma   90.00
#
_symmetry.space_group_name_H-M   'P 1'
#
loop_
_entity.id
_entity.type
_entity.pdbx_description
1 polymer ?
#
loop_
_entity_poly.entity_id
_entity_poly.type
_entity_poly.pdbx_seq_one_letter_code
_entity_poly.pdbx_strand_id
1 'polypeptide(L)'
;MRKVVFKDIDGKTKKLMLCQTKGGVYLFGYYSLQDSSADWDHFFCTMEDASECCIEEYAINEEDWIIIADQPIHCQQDFIIPTRIKGREVGKPVFGHLQRFVRGQWVDYEIPEKCISFDGLTGDQRLFTTGLVFEYEKALIEDKAKAIKILKALNFDKPSIDIIIG
;
A
#
# COMPACT_ATOMS: atom_id res chain seq x y z
N MET A 1 10.11 2.53 -8.26
CA MET A 1 10.13 2.79 -6.81
C MET A 1 8.73 3.15 -6.38
N ARG A 2 8.25 2.48 -5.33
CA ARG A 2 6.95 2.72 -4.71
C ARG A 2 7.10 2.82 -3.20
N LYS A 3 6.34 3.73 -2.58
CA LYS A 3 6.33 3.88 -1.13
C LYS A 3 4.95 4.29 -0.63
N VAL A 4 4.56 3.78 0.53
CA VAL A 4 3.24 4.01 1.14
C VAL A 4 3.39 4.51 2.58
N VAL A 5 2.47 5.36 3.00
CA VAL A 5 2.34 5.83 4.38
C VAL A 5 0.89 5.66 4.84
N PHE A 6 0.71 5.22 6.08
CA PHE A 6 -0.61 5.12 6.72
C PHE A 6 -0.68 6.21 7.79
N LYS A 7 -1.53 7.22 7.56
CA LYS A 7 -1.70 8.36 8.45
C LYS A 7 -3.08 8.95 8.22
N ASP A 8 -3.74 9.33 9.31
CA ASP A 8 -4.97 10.11 9.22
C ASP A 8 -4.60 11.55 8.87
N ILE A 9 -4.90 11.93 7.64
CA ILE A 9 -4.74 13.25 7.07
C ILE A 9 -6.15 13.81 6.94
N ASP A 10 -6.35 15.07 7.33
CA ASP A 10 -7.61 15.83 7.19
C ASP A 10 -8.90 15.16 7.73
N GLY A 11 -8.80 14.04 8.44
CA GLY A 11 -9.93 13.23 8.91
C GLY A 11 -10.55 12.35 7.84
N LYS A 12 -10.15 12.48 6.56
CA LYS A 12 -10.71 11.75 5.42
C LYS A 12 -9.67 10.83 4.79
N THR A 13 -8.48 11.33 4.49
CA THR A 13 -7.43 10.56 3.81
C THR A 13 -6.68 9.69 4.83
N LYS A 14 -6.66 8.37 4.63
CA LYS A 14 -6.12 7.37 5.58
C LYS A 14 -4.75 6.82 5.19
N LYS A 15 -4.37 6.95 3.92
CA LYS A 15 -3.04 6.62 3.43
C LYS A 15 -2.73 7.35 2.14
N LEU A 16 -1.44 7.51 1.87
CA LEU A 16 -0.91 8.01 0.61
C LEU A 16 0.09 7.01 0.05
N MET A 17 0.22 6.96 -1.28
CA MET A 17 1.23 6.13 -1.95
C MET A 17 1.86 6.89 -3.10
N LEU A 18 3.19 6.95 -3.11
CA LEU A 18 3.98 7.46 -4.23
C LEU A 18 4.41 6.32 -5.13
N CYS A 19 4.25 6.50 -6.43
CA CYS A 19 4.63 5.53 -7.46
C CYS A 19 5.41 6.22 -8.58
N GLN A 20 6.72 5.94 -8.65
CA GLN A 20 7.56 6.41 -9.73
C GLN A 20 7.35 5.55 -10.98
N THR A 21 7.09 6.21 -12.10
CA THR A 21 6.92 5.61 -13.43
C THR A 21 7.92 6.22 -14.42
N LYS A 22 7.95 5.72 -15.67
CA LYS A 22 8.87 6.20 -16.71
C LYS A 22 8.70 7.69 -17.05
N GLY A 23 7.54 8.29 -16.76
CA GLY A 23 7.23 9.67 -17.13
C GLY A 23 7.16 10.67 -15.96
N GLY A 24 7.20 10.19 -14.71
CA GLY A 24 6.99 11.02 -13.54
C GLY A 24 6.49 10.20 -12.36
N VAL A 25 5.92 10.86 -11.37
CA VAL A 25 5.50 10.27 -10.09
C VAL A 25 4.02 10.52 -9.86
N TYR A 26 3.29 9.45 -9.59
CA TYR A 26 1.92 9.54 -9.10
C TYR A 26 1.91 9.57 -7.58
N LEU A 27 1.16 10.50 -7.01
CA LEU A 27 0.71 10.49 -5.63
C LEU A 27 -0.74 10.02 -5.61
N PHE A 28 -0.98 8.86 -5.02
CA PHE A 28 -2.31 8.30 -4.82
C PHE A 28 -2.78 8.56 -3.40
N GLY A 29 -4.03 9.00 -3.25
CA GLY A 29 -4.68 9.14 -1.95
C GLY A 29 -5.89 8.24 -1.79
N TYR A 30 -6.11 7.80 -0.56
CA TYR A 30 -7.10 6.80 -0.23
C TYR A 30 -7.88 7.22 1.02
N TYR A 31 -9.20 7.10 0.96
CA TYR A 31 -10.11 7.36 2.07
C TYR A 31 -10.31 6.12 2.97
N SER A 32 -9.60 5.03 2.69
CA SER A 32 -9.65 3.80 3.47
C SER A 32 -8.27 3.15 3.58
N LEU A 33 -8.12 2.32 4.61
CA LEU A 33 -6.91 1.54 4.87
C LEU A 33 -6.80 0.33 3.94
N GLN A 34 -7.94 -0.11 3.37
CA GLN A 34 -8.05 -1.25 2.49
C GLN A 34 -7.14 -1.12 1.26
N ASP A 35 -6.43 -2.19 0.89
CA ASP A 35 -5.73 -2.30 -0.39
C ASP A 35 -6.74 -2.35 -1.54
N SER A 36 -6.90 -1.22 -2.21
CA SER A 36 -7.94 -0.91 -3.20
C SER A 36 -7.39 0.04 -4.27
N SER A 37 -8.23 0.40 -5.25
CA SER A 37 -7.92 1.55 -6.11
C SER A 37 -7.87 2.85 -5.30
N ALA A 38 -7.12 3.82 -5.82
CA ALA A 38 -7.03 5.15 -5.25
C ALA A 38 -8.37 5.91 -5.38
N ASP A 39 -8.68 6.75 -4.39
CA ASP A 39 -9.85 7.64 -4.45
C ASP A 39 -9.55 8.92 -5.23
N TRP A 40 -8.28 9.33 -5.28
CA TRP A 40 -7.78 10.45 -6.08
C TRP A 40 -6.28 10.28 -6.38
N ASP A 41 -5.81 10.98 -7.41
CA ASP A 41 -4.40 11.01 -7.79
C ASP A 41 -3.90 12.39 -8.21
N HIS A 42 -2.61 12.62 -7.99
CA HIS A 42 -1.86 13.77 -8.51
C HIS A 42 -0.61 13.28 -9.25
N PHE A 43 -0.26 13.98 -10.32
CA PHE A 43 0.92 13.67 -11.13
C PHE A 43 1.97 14.76 -11.00
N PHE A 44 3.21 14.34 -10.78
CA PHE A 44 4.38 15.20 -10.67
C PHE A 44 5.44 14.76 -11.68
N CYS A 45 6.25 15.71 -12.14
CA CYS A 45 7.35 15.41 -13.05
C CYS A 45 8.49 14.65 -12.35
N THR A 46 8.75 14.95 -11.07
CA THR A 46 9.88 14.40 -10.31
C THR A 46 9.46 13.84 -8.95
N MET A 47 10.33 13.04 -8.34
CA MET A 47 10.09 12.52 -6.98
C MET A 47 10.28 13.60 -5.93
N GLU A 48 11.16 14.56 -6.21
CA GLU A 48 11.44 15.72 -5.40
C GLU A 48 10.18 16.58 -5.25
N ASP A 49 9.54 16.97 -6.35
CA ASP A 49 8.29 17.76 -6.33
C ASP A 49 7.16 17.03 -5.57
N ALA A 50 7.03 15.72 -5.81
CA ALA A 50 6.02 14.90 -5.16
C ALA A 50 6.26 14.79 -3.65
N SER A 51 7.52 14.68 -3.24
CA SER A 51 7.90 14.58 -1.82
C SER A 51 7.76 15.93 -1.11
N GLU A 52 8.11 17.04 -1.76
CA GLU A 52 7.89 18.39 -1.23
C GLU A 52 6.40 18.66 -0.99
N CYS A 53 5.54 18.33 -1.97
CA CYS A 53 4.09 18.40 -1.80
C CYS A 53 3.60 17.53 -0.62
N CYS A 54 4.16 16.33 -0.44
CA CYS A 54 3.79 15.46 0.70
C CYS A 54 4.18 16.05 2.07
N ILE A 55 5.30 16.75 2.14
CA ILE A 55 5.75 17.42 3.36
C ILE A 55 4.86 18.64 3.65
N GLU A 56 4.64 19.50 2.66
CA GLU A 56 3.95 20.78 2.84
C GLU A 56 2.44 20.62 3.05
N GLU A 57 1.78 19.78 2.24
CA GLU A 57 0.32 19.67 2.22
C GLU A 57 -0.22 18.60 3.16
N TYR A 58 0.57 17.56 3.44
CA TYR A 58 0.12 16.37 4.19
C TYR A 58 0.94 16.07 5.45
N ALA A 59 1.96 16.88 5.74
CA ALA A 59 2.87 16.69 6.88
C ALA A 59 3.45 15.27 6.95
N ILE A 60 3.83 14.72 5.79
CA ILE A 60 4.48 13.41 5.67
C ILE A 60 5.97 13.59 5.47
N ASN A 61 6.76 13.05 6.39
CA ASN A 61 8.21 13.10 6.30
C ASN A 61 8.80 11.86 5.63
N GLU A 62 10.09 11.90 5.26
CA GLU A 62 10.72 10.77 4.57
C GLU A 62 10.73 9.49 5.43
N GLU A 63 10.90 9.63 6.74
CA GLU A 63 10.89 8.53 7.70
C GLU A 63 9.52 7.87 7.89
N ASP A 64 8.42 8.47 7.44
CA ASP A 64 7.08 7.87 7.54
C ASP A 64 6.86 6.79 6.46
N TRP A 65 7.56 6.89 5.33
CA TRP A 65 7.31 6.06 4.15
C TRP A 65 7.82 4.63 4.27
N ILE A 66 6.96 3.65 4.00
CA ILE A 66 7.35 2.26 3.82
C ILE A 66 7.63 2.03 2.34
N ILE A 67 8.88 1.72 1.99
CA ILE A 67 9.22 1.30 0.62
C ILE A 67 8.58 -0.07 0.36
N ILE A 68 7.83 -0.19 -0.73
CA ILE A 68 7.14 -1.42 -1.15
C ILE A 68 7.60 -1.84 -2.55
N ALA A 69 7.40 -3.10 -2.89
CA ALA A 69 7.81 -3.66 -4.17
C ALA A 69 7.12 -2.98 -5.36
N ASP A 70 7.83 -2.91 -6.48
CA ASP A 70 7.27 -2.47 -7.75
C ASP A 70 6.25 -3.49 -8.28
N GLN A 71 5.28 -3.01 -9.05
CA GLN A 71 4.23 -3.85 -9.63
C GLN A 71 4.71 -4.55 -10.91
N PRO A 72 4.32 -5.83 -11.13
CA PRO A 72 4.52 -6.49 -12.41
C PRO A 72 3.77 -5.78 -13.56
N ILE A 73 4.19 -6.08 -14.79
CA ILE A 73 3.50 -5.60 -16.00
C ILE A 73 2.02 -6.01 -15.93
N HIS A 74 1.14 -5.14 -16.44
CA HIS A 74 -0.31 -5.29 -16.45
C HIS A 74 -1.01 -5.15 -15.09
N CYS A 75 -0.28 -4.95 -13.99
CA CYS A 75 -0.87 -4.67 -12.69
C CYS A 75 -1.20 -3.19 -12.51
N GLN A 76 -2.22 -2.95 -11.70
CA GLN A 76 -2.65 -1.63 -11.26
C GLN A 76 -1.64 -1.07 -10.26
N GLN A 77 -1.17 0.15 -10.52
CA GLN A 77 -0.08 0.76 -9.76
C GLN A 77 -0.53 1.29 -8.40
N ASP A 78 -1.83 1.53 -8.24
CA ASP A 78 -2.52 2.03 -7.06
C ASP A 78 -2.87 0.93 -6.03
N PHE A 79 -2.52 -0.33 -6.28
CA PHE A 79 -2.65 -1.43 -5.31
C PHE A 79 -1.29 -1.84 -4.73
N ILE A 80 -1.21 -2.18 -3.45
CA ILE A 80 0.01 -2.71 -2.82
C ILE A 80 0.25 -4.15 -3.28
N ILE A 81 -0.70 -5.06 -3.09
CA ILE A 81 -0.57 -6.44 -3.58
C ILE A 81 -0.79 -6.43 -5.10
N PRO A 82 0.02 -7.14 -5.90
CA PRO A 82 -0.18 -7.20 -7.33
C PRO A 82 -1.60 -7.58 -7.72
N THR A 83 -2.28 -6.62 -8.34
CA THR A 83 -3.70 -6.70 -8.70
C THR A 83 -3.84 -6.25 -10.15
N ARG A 84 -4.62 -6.97 -10.95
CA ARG A 84 -4.81 -6.69 -12.38
C ARG A 84 -6.24 -6.95 -12.80
N ILE A 85 -6.64 -6.37 -13.93
CA ILE A 85 -7.88 -6.74 -14.61
C ILE A 85 -7.70 -8.14 -15.21
N LYS A 86 -8.66 -9.04 -14.95
CA LYS A 86 -8.66 -10.42 -15.47
C LYS A 86 -8.50 -10.45 -16.98
N GLY A 87 -7.59 -11.27 -17.48
CA GLY A 87 -7.34 -11.45 -18.92
C GLY A 87 -6.55 -10.32 -19.59
N ARG A 88 -6.11 -9.28 -18.84
CA ARG A 88 -5.30 -8.19 -19.39
C ARG A 88 -3.96 -8.68 -19.94
N GLU A 89 -3.36 -9.68 -19.30
CA GLU A 89 -2.08 -10.29 -19.70
C GLU A 89 -2.14 -11.04 -21.04
N VAL A 90 -3.34 -11.47 -21.47
CA VAL A 90 -3.58 -12.11 -22.77
C VAL A 90 -4.28 -11.19 -23.77
N GLY A 91 -4.36 -9.88 -23.46
CA GLY A 91 -5.01 -8.89 -24.33
C GLY A 91 -6.55 -8.99 -24.39
N LYS A 92 -7.18 -9.68 -23.44
CA LYS A 92 -8.64 -9.85 -23.35
C LYS A 92 -9.16 -9.41 -21.97
N PRO A 93 -9.11 -8.11 -21.65
CA PRO A 93 -9.51 -7.62 -20.33
C PRO A 93 -11.02 -7.82 -20.10
N VAL A 94 -11.36 -8.40 -18.96
CA VAL A 94 -12.74 -8.46 -18.47
C VAL A 94 -12.91 -7.34 -17.44
N PHE A 95 -13.28 -6.15 -17.92
CA PHE A 95 -13.43 -4.96 -17.07
C PHE A 95 -14.39 -5.23 -15.90
N GLY A 96 -14.07 -4.70 -14.72
CA GLY A 96 -14.81 -4.94 -13.48
C GLY A 96 -14.41 -6.22 -12.74
N HIS A 97 -13.66 -7.14 -13.36
CA HIS A 97 -13.18 -8.36 -12.71
C HIS A 97 -11.68 -8.25 -12.43
N LEU A 98 -11.32 -8.24 -11.15
CA LEU A 98 -9.93 -8.16 -10.71
C LEU A 98 -9.39 -9.54 -10.35
N GLN A 99 -8.08 -9.68 -10.49
CA GLN A 99 -7.32 -10.78 -9.94
C GLN A 99 -6.18 -10.23 -9.09
N ARG A 100 -5.92 -10.87 -7.95
CA ARG A 100 -4.81 -10.54 -7.05
C ARG A 100 -3.81 -11.70 -7.00
N PHE A 101 -2.52 -11.39 -6.96
CA PHE A 101 -1.45 -12.37 -6.86
C PHE A 101 -1.18 -12.71 -5.39
N VAL A 102 -1.57 -13.91 -4.98
CA VAL A 102 -1.49 -14.41 -3.61
C VAL A 102 -0.72 -15.71 -3.66
N ARG A 103 0.43 -15.78 -2.95
CA ARG A 103 1.24 -17.00 -2.78
C ARG A 103 1.52 -17.75 -4.10
N GLY A 104 1.90 -17.04 -5.15
CA GLY A 104 2.29 -17.63 -6.43
C GLY A 104 1.14 -17.85 -7.42
N GLN A 105 -0.10 -17.49 -7.06
CA GLN A 105 -1.28 -17.73 -7.90
C GLN A 105 -2.13 -16.47 -8.08
N TRP A 106 -2.74 -16.32 -9.25
CA TRP A 106 -3.76 -15.30 -9.52
C TRP A 106 -5.11 -15.83 -9.08
N VAL A 107 -5.72 -15.16 -8.09
CA VAL A 107 -7.05 -15.48 -7.59
C VAL A 107 -8.01 -14.34 -7.94
N ASP A 108 -9.27 -14.67 -8.24
CA ASP A 108 -10.31 -13.66 -8.43
C ASP A 108 -10.45 -12.83 -7.14
N TYR A 109 -10.54 -11.52 -7.29
CA TYR A 109 -10.52 -10.58 -6.18
C TYR A 109 -11.73 -9.66 -6.22
N GLU A 110 -12.49 -9.68 -5.13
CA GLU A 110 -13.56 -8.73 -4.86
C GLU A 110 -13.03 -7.69 -3.87
N ILE A 111 -13.27 -6.41 -4.19
CA ILE A 111 -12.88 -5.31 -3.31
C ILE A 111 -13.78 -5.39 -2.08
N PRO A 112 -13.23 -5.60 -0.88
CA PRO A 112 -14.02 -5.66 0.34
C PRO A 112 -14.50 -4.27 0.75
N GLU A 113 -15.38 -4.21 1.75
CA GLU A 113 -15.89 -2.96 2.30
C GLU A 113 -14.74 -2.04 2.77
N LYS A 114 -14.98 -0.72 2.64
CA LYS A 114 -13.98 0.30 3.01
C LYS A 114 -13.73 0.27 4.52
N CYS A 115 -12.53 -0.15 4.91
CA CYS A 115 -12.05 -0.11 6.28
C CYS A 115 -11.41 1.26 6.59
N ILE A 116 -12.01 2.05 7.48
CA ILE A 116 -11.55 3.43 7.78
C ILE A 116 -10.70 3.55 9.05
N SER A 117 -10.75 2.56 9.94
CA SER A 117 -9.90 2.47 11.13
C SER A 117 -9.46 1.02 11.36
N PHE A 118 -8.47 0.82 12.25
CA PHE A 118 -8.02 -0.52 12.66
C PHE A 118 -8.78 -1.08 13.87
N ASP A 119 -9.82 -0.37 14.33
CA ASP A 119 -10.56 -0.75 15.54
C ASP A 119 -11.26 -2.10 15.34
N GLY A 120 -11.12 -2.98 16.33
CA GLY A 120 -11.67 -4.34 16.26
C GLY A 120 -10.90 -5.30 15.35
N LEU A 121 -9.85 -4.85 14.64
CA LEU A 121 -9.01 -5.73 13.82
C LEU A 121 -7.82 -6.30 14.60
N THR A 122 -7.61 -7.60 14.45
CA THR A 122 -6.38 -8.29 14.88
C THR A 122 -5.19 -7.84 14.03
N GLY A 123 -3.96 -8.11 14.51
CA GLY A 123 -2.75 -7.76 13.77
C GLY A 123 -2.71 -8.33 12.35
N ASP A 124 -3.06 -9.61 12.19
CA ASP A 124 -3.13 -10.27 10.88
C ASP A 124 -4.18 -9.60 9.98
N GLN A 125 -5.35 -9.28 10.52
CA GLN A 125 -6.39 -8.58 9.76
C GLN A 125 -5.88 -7.23 9.25
N ARG A 126 -5.13 -6.46 10.06
CA ARG A 126 -4.55 -5.17 9.63
C ARG A 126 -3.53 -5.36 8.50
N LEU A 127 -2.67 -6.37 8.58
CA LEU A 127 -1.71 -6.71 7.53
C LEU A 127 -2.41 -7.09 6.21
N PHE A 128 -3.47 -7.90 6.29
CA PHE A 128 -4.25 -8.30 5.11
C PHE A 128 -5.06 -7.14 4.51
N THR A 129 -5.78 -6.39 5.36
CA THR A 129 -6.58 -5.22 4.94
C THR A 129 -5.71 -4.22 4.21
N THR A 130 -4.53 -3.90 4.75
CA THR A 130 -3.63 -2.92 4.13
C THR A 130 -2.85 -3.44 2.92
N GLY A 131 -2.86 -4.75 2.67
CA GLY A 131 -2.07 -5.36 1.62
C GLY A 131 -0.58 -5.52 1.95
N LEU A 132 -0.15 -5.13 3.15
CA LEU A 132 1.25 -5.23 3.58
C LEU A 132 1.68 -6.63 4.03
N VAL A 133 0.77 -7.61 4.06
CA VAL A 133 1.07 -8.98 4.53
C VAL A 133 2.33 -9.59 3.88
N PHE A 134 2.47 -9.52 2.56
CA PHE A 134 3.64 -10.10 1.88
C PHE A 134 4.91 -9.25 2.01
N GLU A 135 4.75 -7.93 2.07
CA GLU A 135 5.86 -7.01 2.36
C GLU A 135 6.42 -7.26 3.77
N TYR A 136 5.54 -7.52 4.73
CA TYR A 136 5.88 -7.86 6.11
C TYR A 136 6.52 -9.24 6.21
N GLU A 137 5.93 -10.29 5.63
CA GLU A 137 6.48 -11.65 5.65
C GLU A 137 7.91 -11.67 5.08
N LYS A 138 8.14 -10.95 3.98
CA LYS A 138 9.48 -10.81 3.40
C LYS A 138 10.44 -10.02 4.30
N ALA A 139 10.00 -8.88 4.81
CA ALA A 139 10.81 -8.04 5.68
C ALA A 139 11.18 -8.75 7.00
N LEU A 140 10.32 -9.62 7.54
CA LEU A 140 10.61 -10.38 8.75
C LEU A 140 11.87 -11.25 8.61
N ILE A 141 12.15 -11.71 7.38
CA ILE A 141 13.32 -12.55 7.05
C ILE A 141 14.52 -11.68 6.66
N GLU A 142 14.30 -10.66 5.81
CA GLU A 142 15.38 -9.94 5.13
C GLU A 142 15.75 -8.59 5.76
N ASP A 143 14.79 -7.91 6.41
CA ASP A 143 14.92 -6.54 6.91
C ASP A 143 14.01 -6.31 8.13
N LYS A 144 14.52 -6.68 9.31
CA LYS A 144 13.79 -6.51 10.58
C LYS A 144 13.39 -5.05 10.83
N ALA A 145 14.17 -4.07 10.36
CA ALA A 145 13.85 -2.66 10.55
C ALA A 145 12.60 -2.26 9.75
N LYS A 146 12.49 -2.72 8.50
CA LYS A 146 11.27 -2.56 7.70
C LYS A 146 10.09 -3.31 8.30
N ALA A 147 10.29 -4.53 8.83
CA ALA A 147 9.23 -5.27 9.51
C ALA A 147 8.68 -4.49 10.72
N ILE A 148 9.55 -3.94 11.58
CA ILE A 148 9.16 -3.07 12.69
C ILE A 148 8.42 -1.82 12.18
N LYS A 149 8.90 -1.20 11.10
CA LYS A 149 8.26 -0.01 10.51
C LYS A 149 6.84 -0.30 10.05
N ILE A 150 6.62 -1.44 9.38
CA ILE A 150 5.29 -1.91 8.98
C ILE A 150 4.40 -2.09 10.21
N LEU A 151 4.85 -2.81 11.23
CA LEU A 151 4.04 -3.06 12.43
C LEU A 151 3.65 -1.75 13.15
N LYS A 152 4.57 -0.78 13.25
CA LYS A 152 4.28 0.54 13.81
C LYS A 152 3.22 1.29 13.00
N ALA A 153 3.34 1.32 11.67
CA ALA A 153 2.36 1.97 10.80
C ALA A 153 0.96 1.33 10.87
N LEU A 154 0.88 0.06 11.29
CA LEU A 154 -0.36 -0.69 11.50
C LEU A 154 -0.85 -0.68 12.96
N ASN A 155 -0.34 0.25 13.78
CA ASN A 155 -0.72 0.45 15.19
C ASN A 155 -0.54 -0.80 16.07
N PHE A 156 0.49 -1.61 15.83
CA PHE A 156 0.91 -2.62 16.80
C PHE A 156 1.58 -1.92 17.99
N ASP A 157 1.20 -2.31 19.21
CA ASP A 157 1.85 -1.81 20.41
C ASP A 157 3.29 -2.35 20.54
N LYS A 158 4.13 -1.61 21.26
CA LYS A 158 5.54 -1.96 21.45
C LYS A 158 5.73 -3.37 22.05
N PRO A 159 5.02 -3.76 23.12
CA PRO A 159 5.11 -5.13 23.65
C PRO A 159 4.86 -6.21 22.59
N SER A 160 3.81 -6.05 21.76
CA SER A 160 3.49 -6.98 20.67
C SER A 160 4.62 -7.04 19.64
N ILE A 161 5.19 -5.90 19.26
CA ILE A 161 6.33 -5.85 18.33
C ILE A 161 7.55 -6.57 18.92
N ASP A 162 7.87 -6.31 20.20
CA ASP A 162 9.02 -6.90 20.87
C ASP A 162 8.89 -8.44 20.94
N ILE A 163 7.67 -8.98 21.14
CA ILE A 163 7.39 -10.43 21.10
C ILE A 163 7.53 -11.02 19.69
N ILE A 164 7.10 -10.29 18.66
CA ILE A 164 7.10 -10.78 17.28
C ILE A 164 8.52 -10.78 16.69
N ILE A 165 9.34 -9.78 17.04
CA ILE A 165 10.65 -9.53 16.42
C ILE A 165 11.82 -10.09 17.24
N GLY A 166 11.64 -10.18 18.57
CA GLY A 166 12.62 -10.72 19.53
C GLY A 166 12.89 -12.20 19.32
#